data_AF-A0A0G4BBB6-F1
#
_entry.id   AF-A0A0G4BBB6-F1
#
_cell.length_a   1.000
_cell.length_b   1.000
_cell.length_c   1.000
_cell.angle_alpha   90.00
_cell.angle_beta   90.00
_cell.angle_gamma   90.00
#
_symmetry.space_group_name_H-M   'P 1'
#
loop_
_entity.id
_entity.type
_entity.pdbx_description
1 polymer ?
#
loop_
_entity_poly.entity_id
_entity_poly.type
_entity_poly.pdbx_seq_one_letter_code
_entity_poly.pdbx_strand_id
1 'polypeptide(L)'
;MPNGDDPNKRYGGHKYAGHDGTSNCEHGCGCWMGPARSGGPPGLDPGGECSNNPEDGHRLGGNRDLAIIVERRIRDLASRAYTAEQKLKQVDPGVIKLAEELAETKRKLSDAQDRAQKAVVLLSQ
;
A
#
# COMPACT_ATOMS: atom_id res chain seq x y z
N MET A 1 -28.61 14.45 18.73
CA MET A 1 -28.98 14.61 17.31
C MET A 1 -27.69 14.53 16.48
N PRO A 2 -27.63 13.74 15.39
CA PRO A 2 -26.38 13.40 14.72
C PRO A 2 -25.95 14.56 13.82
N ASN A 3 -24.86 15.24 14.17
CA ASN A 3 -24.38 16.39 13.43
C ASN A 3 -23.42 15.95 12.31
N GLY A 4 -23.97 15.65 11.13
CA GLY A 4 -23.38 16.10 9.86
C GLY A 4 -22.16 15.36 9.32
N ASP A 5 -22.13 14.03 9.38
CA ASP A 5 -21.34 13.24 8.44
C ASP A 5 -22.21 13.03 7.21
N ASP A 6 -21.94 13.74 6.12
CA ASP A 6 -22.57 13.43 4.83
C ASP A 6 -21.85 12.20 4.26
N PRO A 7 -22.47 11.00 4.30
CA PRO A 7 -21.83 9.79 3.79
C PRO A 7 -21.60 9.86 2.29
N ASN A 8 -22.22 10.80 1.58
CA ASN A 8 -22.07 11.02 0.15
C ASN A 8 -21.01 12.08 -0.18
N LYS A 9 -20.40 12.73 0.81
CA LYS A 9 -19.34 13.71 0.56
C LYS A 9 -18.15 13.05 -0.14
N ARG A 10 -17.73 13.57 -1.28
CA ARG A 10 -16.66 12.99 -2.09
C ARG A 10 -15.38 13.83 -2.00
N TYR A 11 -14.25 13.15 -2.13
CA TYR A 11 -12.94 13.77 -2.08
C TYR A 11 -12.12 13.28 -3.28
N GLY A 12 -11.44 14.20 -3.94
CA GLY A 12 -10.44 13.87 -4.93
C GLY A 12 -9.17 13.31 -4.29
N GLY A 13 -8.25 12.85 -5.15
CA GLY A 13 -6.95 12.36 -4.72
C GLY A 13 -6.01 13.47 -4.25
N HIS A 14 -4.89 13.06 -3.68
CA HIS A 14 -3.75 13.96 -3.43
C HIS A 14 -3.12 14.43 -4.75
N LYS A 15 -2.59 15.66 -4.75
CA LYS A 15 -1.87 16.24 -5.88
C LYS A 15 -0.45 16.62 -5.45
N TYR A 16 0.55 16.20 -6.22
CA TYR A 16 1.97 16.41 -5.92
C TYR A 16 2.67 17.02 -7.13
N ALA A 17 3.58 17.97 -6.90
CA ALA A 17 4.14 18.84 -7.93
C ALA A 17 5.22 18.21 -8.85
N GLY A 18 5.67 16.97 -8.62
CA GLY A 18 6.65 16.31 -9.50
C GLY A 18 7.58 15.31 -8.81
N HIS A 19 8.31 14.54 -9.63
CA HIS A 19 8.95 13.26 -9.31
C HIS A 19 10.40 13.34 -8.78
N ASP A 20 11.02 14.51 -8.80
CA ASP A 20 12.40 14.69 -8.34
C ASP A 20 12.45 15.04 -6.84
N GLY A 21 12.21 14.02 -6.01
CA GLY A 21 12.34 14.12 -4.55
C GLY A 21 11.01 14.07 -3.79
N THR A 22 11.06 14.52 -2.53
CA THR A 22 9.89 14.53 -1.65
C THR A 22 9.00 15.73 -1.94
N SER A 23 7.78 15.46 -2.40
CA SER A 23 6.76 16.45 -2.73
C SER A 23 5.64 16.42 -1.71
N ASN A 24 5.28 17.59 -1.15
CA ASN A 24 4.11 17.73 -0.29
C ASN A 24 2.83 17.82 -1.14
N CYS A 25 1.71 17.37 -0.57
CA CYS A 25 0.40 17.49 -1.20
C CYS A 25 0.05 18.98 -1.37
N GLU A 26 -0.29 19.39 -2.59
CA GLU A 26 -0.67 20.77 -2.96
C GLU A 26 -1.89 21.27 -2.18
N HIS A 27 -2.76 20.36 -1.72
CA HIS A 27 -3.92 20.69 -0.89
C HIS A 27 -3.57 20.97 0.58
N GLY A 28 -2.29 20.88 0.98
CA GLY A 28 -1.85 21.22 2.33
C GLY A 28 -2.38 20.28 3.42
N CYS A 29 -2.71 19.03 3.08
CA CYS A 29 -3.23 18.04 4.04
C CYS A 29 -2.13 17.39 4.89
N GLY A 30 -0.86 17.77 4.71
CA GLY A 30 0.29 17.17 5.41
C GLY A 30 0.78 15.83 4.86
N CYS A 31 0.10 15.27 3.85
CA CYS A 31 0.63 14.13 3.10
C CYS A 31 1.78 14.55 2.19
N TRP A 32 2.73 13.65 2.02
CA TRP A 32 3.89 13.84 1.17
C TRP A 32 4.25 12.53 0.47
N MET A 33 4.81 12.64 -0.72
CA MET A 33 5.23 11.54 -1.57
C MET A 33 6.70 11.71 -1.91
N GLY A 34 7.53 10.70 -1.63
CA GLY A 34 8.96 10.71 -1.94
C GLY A 34 9.38 9.47 -2.74
N PRO A 35 10.63 9.43 -3.23
CA PRO A 35 11.09 8.39 -4.16
C PRO A 35 11.15 6.99 -3.53
N ALA A 36 11.45 6.89 -2.23
CA ALA A 36 11.58 5.62 -1.51
C ALA A 36 10.52 5.41 -0.42
N ARG A 37 9.84 6.49 0.00
CA ARG A 37 8.85 6.47 1.07
C ARG A 37 7.83 7.59 0.86
N SER A 38 6.64 7.37 1.39
CA SER A 38 5.56 8.35 1.43
C SER A 38 4.98 8.36 2.85
N GLY A 39 4.38 9.47 3.25
CA GLY A 39 3.83 9.60 4.59
C GLY A 39 2.84 10.72 4.71
N GLY A 40 2.25 10.87 5.90
CA GLY A 40 1.26 11.88 6.18
C GLY A 40 0.66 11.72 7.57
N PRO A 41 -0.41 12.47 7.87
CA PRO A 41 -1.15 12.32 9.11
C PRO A 41 -1.66 10.89 9.33
N PRO A 42 -1.80 10.44 10.58
CA PRO A 42 -2.33 9.12 10.90
C PRO A 42 -3.65 8.83 10.17
N GLY A 43 -3.75 7.65 9.58
CA GLY A 43 -4.95 7.18 8.87
C GLY A 43 -5.06 7.64 7.42
N LEU A 44 -4.35 8.68 6.97
CA LEU A 44 -4.36 9.10 5.57
C LEU A 44 -3.46 8.26 4.68
N ASP A 45 -3.91 8.06 3.44
CA ASP A 45 -3.16 7.37 2.40
C ASP A 45 -2.58 8.41 1.44
N PRO A 46 -1.25 8.59 1.34
CA PRO A 46 -0.67 9.50 0.36
C PRO A 46 -1.09 9.21 -1.10
N GLY A 47 -1.55 7.99 -1.40
CA GLY A 47 -2.10 7.60 -2.71
C GLY A 47 -3.62 7.54 -2.79
N GLY A 48 -4.35 7.93 -1.73
CA GLY A 48 -5.82 7.83 -1.65
C GLY A 48 -6.54 9.17 -1.69
N GLU A 49 -7.70 9.22 -1.04
CA GLU A 49 -8.54 10.42 -0.90
C GLU A 49 -7.87 11.48 -0.01
N CYS A 50 -7.94 12.75 -0.43
CA CYS A 50 -7.38 13.87 0.31
C CYS A 50 -8.47 14.67 1.04
N SER A 51 -8.37 14.79 2.37
CA SER A 51 -9.33 15.53 3.21
C SER A 51 -9.44 17.02 2.89
N ASN A 52 -8.41 17.58 2.25
CA ASN A 52 -8.40 18.98 1.80
C ASN A 52 -8.75 19.14 0.32
N ASN A 53 -9.17 18.07 -0.37
CA ASN A 53 -9.61 18.11 -1.77
C ASN A 53 -11.07 17.63 -1.92
N PRO A 54 -12.05 18.27 -1.26
CA PRO A 54 -13.45 17.89 -1.44
C PRO A 54 -13.92 18.21 -2.88
N GLU A 55 -14.63 17.28 -3.52
CA GLU A 55 -15.10 17.45 -4.91
C GLU A 55 -16.09 18.61 -5.06
N ASP A 56 -16.85 18.90 -4.00
CA ASP A 56 -17.78 20.04 -3.92
C ASP A 56 -17.08 21.37 -3.61
N GLY A 57 -15.76 21.38 -3.42
CA GLY A 57 -14.97 22.58 -3.09
C GLY A 57 -15.13 23.08 -1.66
N HIS A 58 -15.95 22.44 -0.81
CA HIS A 58 -16.27 22.92 0.53
C HIS A 58 -15.77 21.96 1.61
N ARG A 59 -14.93 22.43 2.55
CA ARG A 59 -14.53 21.62 3.71
C ARG A 59 -15.56 21.72 4.83
N LEU A 60 -15.79 20.62 5.54
CA LEU A 60 -16.66 20.60 6.72
C LEU A 60 -16.03 21.31 7.94
N GLY A 61 -14.70 21.49 7.92
CA GLY A 61 -13.97 22.19 8.95
C GLY A 61 -13.56 21.29 10.12
N GLY A 62 -12.55 21.73 10.87
CA GLY A 62 -11.91 20.91 11.91
C GLY A 62 -11.34 19.60 11.33
N ASN A 63 -11.52 18.50 12.06
CA ASN A 63 -11.05 17.17 11.67
C ASN A 63 -12.14 16.29 11.03
N ARG A 64 -13.29 16.85 10.62
CA ARG A 64 -14.43 16.07 10.11
C ARG A 64 -14.15 15.41 8.76
N ASP A 65 -13.60 16.17 7.81
CA ASP A 65 -13.25 15.63 6.49
C ASP A 65 -12.23 14.48 6.62
N LEU A 66 -11.28 14.63 7.54
CA LEU A 66 -10.31 13.59 7.89
C LEU A 66 -10.99 12.34 8.48
N ALA A 67 -11.92 12.51 9.42
CA ALA A 67 -12.62 11.39 10.05
C ALA A 67 -13.40 10.55 9.00
N ILE A 68 -14.11 11.20 8.08
CA ILE A 68 -14.86 10.53 7.02
C ILE A 68 -13.92 9.66 6.15
N ILE A 69 -12.79 10.22 5.71
CA ILE A 69 -11.83 9.49 4.87
C ILE A 69 -11.20 8.31 5.64
N VAL A 70 -10.81 8.54 6.90
CA VAL A 70 -10.21 7.49 7.72
C VAL A 70 -11.19 6.35 7.98
N GLU A 71 -12.45 6.64 8.30
CA GLU A 71 -13.49 5.62 8.49
C GLU A 71 -13.76 4.81 7.22
N ARG A 72 -13.82 5.47 6.06
CA ARG A 72 -13.95 4.78 4.76
C ARG A 72 -12.77 3.86 4.49
N ARG A 73 -11.54 4.33 4.75
CA ARG A 73 -10.34 3.52 4.58
C ARG A 73 -10.31 2.32 5.51
N ILE A 74 -10.71 2.48 6.77
CA ILE A 74 -10.82 1.36 7.72
C ILE A 74 -11.80 0.31 7.17
N ARG A 75 -12.95 0.74 6.64
CA ARG A 75 -13.94 -0.17 6.06
C ARG A 75 -13.39 -0.92 4.84
N ASP A 76 -12.74 -0.22 3.90
CA ASP A 76 -12.12 -0.85 2.72
C ASP A 76 -11.05 -1.87 3.11
N LEU A 77 -10.13 -1.49 4.01
CA LEU A 77 -9.07 -2.37 4.50
C LEU A 77 -9.65 -3.61 5.21
N ALA A 78 -10.69 -3.44 6.03
CA ALA A 78 -11.37 -4.56 6.67
C ALA A 78 -12.00 -5.52 5.65
N SER A 79 -12.67 -5.00 4.63
CA SER A 79 -13.25 -5.82 3.55
C SER A 79 -12.19 -6.56 2.73
N ARG A 80 -11.06 -5.90 2.45
CA ARG A 80 -9.91 -6.52 1.74
C ARG A 80 -9.23 -7.59 2.58
N ALA A 81 -9.04 -7.35 3.88
CA ALA A 81 -8.49 -8.32 4.81
C ALA A 81 -9.39 -9.56 4.89
N TYR A 82 -10.70 -9.36 5.08
CA TYR A 82 -11.67 -10.45 5.06
C TYR A 82 -11.60 -11.28 3.76
N THR A 83 -11.56 -10.60 2.61
CA THR A 83 -11.45 -11.28 1.31
C THR A 83 -10.14 -12.05 1.17
N ALA A 84 -9.02 -11.48 1.63
CA ALA A 84 -7.72 -12.14 1.62
C ALA A 84 -7.73 -13.38 2.52
N GLU A 85 -8.35 -13.32 3.70
CA GLU A 85 -8.52 -14.47 4.59
C GLU A 85 -9.35 -15.59 3.95
N GLN A 86 -10.45 -15.25 3.27
CA GLN A 86 -11.24 -16.26 2.55
C GLN A 86 -10.44 -16.91 1.42
N LYS A 87 -9.65 -16.13 0.68
CA LYS A 87 -8.76 -16.66 -0.37
C LYS A 87 -7.70 -17.59 0.23
N LEU A 88 -7.09 -17.22 1.36
CA LEU A 88 -6.11 -18.05 2.06
C LEU A 88 -6.71 -19.39 2.50
N LYS A 89 -7.94 -19.39 3.01
CA LYS A 89 -8.66 -20.63 3.39
C LYS A 89 -8.96 -21.55 2.20
N GLN A 90 -9.02 -21.00 0.98
CA GLN A 90 -9.23 -21.76 -0.25
C GLN A 90 -7.92 -22.28 -0.86
N VAL A 91 -6.75 -21.84 -0.37
CA VAL A 91 -5.48 -22.39 -0.83
C VAL A 91 -5.36 -23.81 -0.28
N ASP A 92 -5.38 -24.78 -1.19
CA ASP A 92 -5.22 -26.20 -0.87
C ASP A 92 -3.88 -26.44 -0.13
N PRO A 93 -3.85 -27.20 0.98
CA PRO A 93 -2.63 -27.50 1.71
C PRO A 93 -1.51 -28.10 0.84
N GLY A 94 -1.86 -28.84 -0.22
CA GLY A 94 -0.93 -29.37 -1.20
C GLY A 94 -0.27 -28.29 -2.06
N VAL A 95 -0.94 -27.18 -2.35
CA VAL A 95 -0.35 -26.03 -3.06
C VAL A 95 0.67 -25.30 -2.19
N ILE A 96 0.41 -25.19 -0.87
CA ILE A 96 1.38 -24.64 0.09
C ILE A 96 2.63 -25.52 0.12
N LYS A 97 2.45 -26.84 0.26
CA LYS A 97 3.56 -27.79 0.27
C LYS A 97 4.37 -27.78 -1.03
N LEU A 98 3.70 -27.73 -2.19
CA LEU A 98 4.37 -27.61 -3.50
C LEU A 98 5.15 -26.30 -3.62
N ALA A 99 4.64 -25.19 -3.08
CA ALA A 99 5.34 -23.91 -3.08
C ALA A 99 6.61 -23.96 -2.21
N GLU A 100 6.55 -24.64 -1.05
CA GLU A 100 7.70 -24.87 -0.17
C GLU A 100 8.76 -25.76 -0.85
N GLU A 101 8.36 -26.88 -1.45
CA GLU A 101 9.26 -27.80 -2.19
C GLU A 101 9.92 -27.09 -3.39
N LEU A 102 9.16 -26.25 -4.10
CA LEU A 102 9.69 -25.44 -5.21
C LEU A 102 10.70 -24.40 -4.72
N ALA A 103 10.44 -23.74 -3.59
CA ALA A 103 11.36 -22.78 -2.99
C ALA A 103 12.67 -23.45 -2.53
N GLU A 104 12.59 -24.63 -1.92
CA GLU A 104 13.76 -25.42 -1.54
C GLU A 104 14.58 -25.84 -2.77
N THR A 105 13.90 -26.31 -3.82
CA THR A 105 14.56 -26.71 -5.08
C THR A 105 15.27 -25.54 -5.74
N LYS A 106 14.64 -24.35 -5.78
CA LYS A 106 15.28 -23.12 -6.29
C LYS A 106 16.52 -22.73 -5.50
N ARG A 107 16.51 -22.86 -4.16
CA ARG A 107 17.71 -22.63 -3.33
C ARG A 107 18.83 -23.61 -3.67
N LYS A 108 18.53 -24.92 -3.72
CA LYS A 108 19.52 -25.94 -4.09
C LYS A 108 20.13 -25.69 -5.47
N LEU A 109 19.31 -25.24 -6.42
CA LEU A 109 19.77 -24.87 -7.77
C LEU A 109 20.70 -23.66 -7.72
N SER A 110 20.34 -22.59 -7.00
CA SER A 110 21.20 -21.42 -6.82
C SER A 110 22.55 -21.80 -6.20
N ASP A 111 22.54 -22.61 -5.13
CA ASP A 111 23.76 -23.06 -4.46
C ASP A 111 24.63 -23.95 -5.37
N ALA A 112 24.01 -24.74 -6.25
CA ALA A 112 24.71 -25.55 -7.23
C ALA A 112 25.33 -24.69 -8.34
N GLN A 113 24.61 -23.67 -8.82
CA GLN A 113 25.11 -22.71 -9.80
C GLN A 113 26.31 -21.92 -9.25
N ASP A 114 26.23 -21.42 -8.02
CA ASP A 114 27.32 -20.71 -7.37
C ASP A 114 28.57 -21.59 -7.21
N ARG A 115 28.38 -22.87 -6.84
CA ARG A 115 29.47 -23.84 -6.75
C ARG A 115 30.11 -24.12 -8.11
N ALA A 116 29.29 -24.33 -9.14
CA ALA A 116 29.78 -24.56 -10.50
C ALA A 116 30.56 -23.34 -11.02
N GLN A 117 30.06 -22.13 -10.79
CA GLN A 117 30.70 -20.90 -11.22
C GLN A 117 32.05 -20.68 -10.53
N LYS A 118 32.15 -20.95 -9.22
CA LYS A 118 33.43 -20.91 -8.49
C LYS A 118 34.43 -21.95 -9.01
N ALA A 119 33.97 -23.16 -9.32
CA ALA A 119 34.82 -24.22 -9.85
C ALA A 119 35.37 -23.88 -11.25
N VAL A 120 34.54 -23.28 -12.12
CA VAL A 120 34.97 -22.82 -13.45
C VAL A 120 36.07 -21.76 -13.31
N VAL A 121 35.90 -20.77 -12.43
CA VAL A 121 36.91 -19.72 -12.21
C VAL A 121 38.25 -20.30 -11.76
N LEU A 122 38.25 -21.29 -10.86
CA LEU A 122 39.46 -21.94 -10.36
C LEU A 122 40.18 -22.77 -11.44
N LEU A 123 39.45 -23.39 -12.37
CA LEU A 123 40.04 -24.18 -13.46
C LEU A 123 40.59 -23.32 -14.61
N SER A 124 40.27 -22.03 -14.63
CA SER A 124 40.75 -21.06 -15.62
C SER A 124 41.93 -20.19 -15.14
N GLN A 125 42.53 -20.52 -13.99
CA GLN A 125 43.79 -19.96 -13.47
C GLN A 125 44.94 -20.96 -13.68
#